data_AF-A0AAE3P4A2-F1
#
_entry.id   AF-A0AAE3P4A2-F1
#
_cell.length_a   1.000
_cell.length_b   1.000
_cell.length_c   1.000
_cell.angle_alpha   90.00
_cell.angle_beta   90.00
_cell.angle_gamma   90.00
#
_symmetry.space_group_name_H-M   'P 1'
#
loop_
_entity.id
_entity.type
_entity.pdbx_description
1 polymer ?
#
loop_
_entity_poly.entity_id
_entity_poly.type
_entity_poly.pdbx_seq_one_letter_code
_entity_poly.pdbx_strand_id
1 'polypeptide(L)'
;MIFKNYQDYLNKKENLSEVLKGKYGCIVEFNGFVREYDLKGEEKIPAKGLNVDEVVIEKLKEIRDEAIKKYDLLEVVIFHETGFLEIGERVASIAVFARHRKEAFLALAFIIDEMKKYH
;
A
#
# COMPACT_ATOMS: atom_id res chain seq x y z
N MET A 1 -9.58 2.15 2.25
CA MET A 1 -9.65 3.59 2.01
C MET A 1 -8.31 4.08 1.49
N ILE A 2 -8.28 5.11 0.66
CA ILE A 2 -7.04 5.66 0.08
C ILE A 2 -6.81 7.08 0.61
N PHE A 3 -5.60 7.37 1.09
CA PHE A 3 -5.22 8.64 1.71
C PHE A 3 -4.02 9.26 0.99
N LYS A 4 -4.09 10.59 0.77
CA LYS A 4 -2.95 11.42 0.31
C LYS A 4 -2.18 12.06 1.47
N ASN A 5 -2.65 11.92 2.72
CA ASN A 5 -1.97 12.42 3.91
C ASN A 5 -1.61 11.25 4.83
N TYR A 6 -0.34 11.18 5.24
CA TYR A 6 0.16 10.05 6.03
C TYR A 6 -0.39 10.03 7.47
N GLN A 7 -0.63 11.20 8.07
CA GLN A 7 -1.20 11.27 9.42
C GLN A 7 -2.65 10.79 9.44
N ASP A 8 -3.44 11.15 8.43
CA ASP A 8 -4.81 10.65 8.27
C ASP A 8 -4.85 9.14 8.09
N TYR A 9 -3.89 8.59 7.35
CA TYR A 9 -3.69 7.14 7.23
C TYR A 9 -3.43 6.48 8.59
N LEU A 10 -2.50 7.03 9.39
CA LEU A 10 -2.18 6.50 10.72
C LEU A 10 -3.40 6.54 11.65
N ASN A 11 -4.06 7.70 11.72
CA ASN A 11 -5.26 7.90 12.54
C ASN A 11 -6.35 6.91 12.14
N LYS A 12 -6.55 6.69 10.83
CA LYS A 12 -7.57 5.75 10.36
C LYS A 12 -7.21 4.30 10.69
N LYS A 13 -5.96 3.91 10.49
CA LYS A 13 -5.47 2.56 10.83
C LYS A 13 -5.65 2.27 12.31
N GLU A 14 -5.30 3.21 13.19
CA GLU A 14 -5.47 3.08 14.63
C GLU A 14 -6.94 2.96 15.03
N ASN A 15 -7.80 3.84 14.49
CA ASN A 15 -9.25 3.76 14.70
C ASN A 15 -9.84 2.41 14.29
N LEU A 16 -9.43 1.87 13.14
CA LEU A 16 -9.88 0.56 12.67
C LEU A 16 -9.36 -0.59 13.53
N SER A 17 -8.15 -0.47 14.08
CA SER A 17 -7.58 -1.46 14.99
C SER A 17 -8.43 -1.62 16.26
N GLU A 18 -9.00 -0.52 16.77
CA GLU A 18 -9.92 -0.55 17.90
C GLU A 18 -11.33 -1.00 17.50
N VAL A 19 -11.91 -0.46 16.41
CA VAL A 19 -13.27 -0.82 15.97
C VAL A 19 -13.39 -2.28 15.52
N LEU A 20 -12.31 -2.87 14.99
CA LEU A 20 -12.25 -4.25 14.55
C LEU A 20 -11.60 -5.18 15.58
N LYS A 21 -11.39 -4.73 16.82
CA LYS A 21 -10.79 -5.53 17.88
C LYS A 21 -11.54 -6.85 18.07
N GLY A 22 -10.78 -7.95 18.11
CA GLY A 22 -11.32 -9.31 18.19
C GLY A 22 -11.90 -9.86 16.87
N LYS A 23 -11.97 -9.06 15.79
CA LYS A 23 -12.44 -9.52 14.47
C LYS A 23 -11.30 -9.95 13.55
N TYR A 24 -10.13 -9.31 13.64
CA TYR A 24 -8.94 -9.68 12.87
C TYR A 24 -8.01 -10.57 13.70
N GLY A 25 -7.34 -11.51 13.04
CA GLY A 25 -6.25 -12.31 13.62
C GLY A 25 -4.87 -11.73 13.33
N CYS A 26 -4.75 -10.85 12.34
CA CYS A 26 -3.51 -10.15 12.02
C CYS A 26 -3.75 -8.86 11.24
N ILE A 27 -2.76 -7.98 11.32
CA ILE A 27 -2.56 -6.86 10.39
C ILE A 27 -1.21 -7.10 9.71
N VAL A 28 -1.18 -7.10 8.39
CA VAL A 28 0.08 -7.16 7.62
C VAL A 28 0.27 -5.83 6.92
N GLU A 29 1.47 -5.28 7.03
CA GLU A 29 1.79 -3.95 6.52
C GLU A 29 2.93 -3.97 5.51
N PHE A 30 2.82 -3.09 4.51
CA PHE A 30 3.89 -2.72 3.58
C PHE A 30 4.18 -1.22 3.71
N ASN A 31 5.46 -0.85 3.62
CA ASN A 31 5.91 0.54 3.55
C ASN A 31 6.97 0.65 2.45
N GLY A 32 6.66 1.42 1.40
CA GLY A 32 7.52 1.64 0.25
C GLY A 32 8.20 3.00 0.31
N PHE A 33 9.49 3.02 -0.03
CA PHE A 33 10.32 4.23 -0.04
C PHE A 33 11.11 4.31 -1.34
N VAL A 34 11.39 5.53 -1.80
CA VAL A 34 12.27 5.78 -2.94
C VAL A 34 13.69 5.36 -2.59
N ARG A 35 14.32 4.56 -3.44
CA ARG A 35 15.71 4.11 -3.26
C ARG A 35 16.66 5.02 -4.02
N GLU A 36 17.94 4.96 -3.66
CA GLU A 36 19.02 5.67 -4.37
C GLU A 36 19.32 5.09 -5.77
N TYR A 37 18.73 3.95 -6.12
CA TYR A 37 18.91 3.29 -7.41
C TYR A 37 17.62 2.62 -7.91
N ASP A 38 17.50 2.58 -9.23
CA ASP A 38 16.57 1.74 -9.96
C ASP A 38 17.23 0.42 -10.37
N LEU A 39 16.39 -0.61 -10.57
CA LEU A 39 16.84 -1.90 -11.07
C LEU A 39 16.47 -2.02 -12.54
N LYS A 40 17.46 -2.26 -13.40
CA LYS A 40 17.27 -2.60 -14.82
C LYS A 40 17.80 -4.01 -15.05
N GLY A 41 16.94 -5.00 -14.80
CA GLY A 41 17.39 -6.38 -14.64
C GLY A 41 18.13 -6.55 -13.31
N GLU A 42 19.35 -7.07 -13.36
CA GLU A 42 20.22 -7.22 -12.17
C GLU A 42 21.10 -5.98 -11.90
N GLU A 43 21.16 -5.04 -12.84
CA GLU A 43 22.00 -3.85 -12.73
C GLU A 43 21.32 -2.75 -11.91
N LYS A 44 22.09 -2.10 -11.03
CA LYS A 44 21.67 -0.92 -10.26
C LYS A 44 22.09 0.36 -10.99
N ILE A 45 21.11 1.20 -11.31
CA ILE A 45 21.34 2.50 -11.94
C ILE A 45 20.97 3.58 -10.93
N PRO A 46 21.83 4.58 -10.66
CA PRO A 46 21.49 5.67 -9.75
C PRO A 46 20.19 6.37 -10.15
N ALA A 47 19.27 6.49 -9.20
CA ALA A 47 18.00 7.19 -9.36
C ALA A 47 18.15 8.64 -8.88
N LYS A 48 17.38 9.56 -9.47
CA LYS A 48 17.27 10.94 -8.97
C LYS A 48 16.08 11.15 -8.04
N GLY A 49 15.18 10.16 -7.97
CA GLY A 49 13.86 10.26 -7.36
C GLY A 49 12.87 9.37 -8.11
N LEU A 50 11.60 9.46 -7.72
CA LEU A 50 10.49 8.75 -8.36
C LEU A 50 9.42 9.75 -8.76
N ASN A 51 8.89 9.68 -9.98
CA ASN A 51 7.71 10.44 -10.38
C ASN A 51 6.50 9.50 -10.42
N VAL A 52 5.45 9.82 -9.67
CA VAL A 52 4.24 9.02 -9.58
C VAL A 52 3.05 9.80 -10.14
N ASP A 53 2.36 9.22 -11.12
CA ASP A 53 1.14 9.80 -11.70
C ASP A 53 -0.07 9.68 -10.75
N GLU A 54 -0.94 10.70 -10.73
CA GLU A 54 -2.15 10.70 -9.91
C GLU A 54 -3.15 9.59 -10.27
N VAL A 55 -3.10 9.06 -11.50
CA VAL A 55 -3.97 7.96 -11.95
C VAL A 55 -3.88 6.72 -11.06
N VAL A 56 -2.74 6.52 -10.36
CA VAL A 56 -2.55 5.42 -9.41
C VAL A 56 -3.60 5.46 -8.30
N ILE A 57 -4.03 6.65 -7.86
CA ILE A 57 -4.97 6.82 -6.75
C ILE A 57 -6.37 6.31 -7.12
N GLU A 58 -6.79 6.52 -8.37
CA GLU A 58 -8.06 6.02 -8.87
C GLU A 58 -8.04 4.50 -8.96
N LYS A 59 -6.95 3.94 -9.51
CA LYS A 59 -6.78 2.50 -9.64
C LYS A 59 -6.62 1.76 -8.33
N LEU A 60 -6.00 2.39 -7.33
CA LEU A 60 -5.90 1.82 -5.99
C LEU A 60 -7.27 1.57 -5.33
N LYS A 61 -8.31 2.36 -5.66
CA LYS A 61 -9.67 2.10 -5.16
C LYS A 61 -10.22 0.79 -5.73
N GLU A 62 -10.09 0.59 -7.05
CA GLU A 62 -10.51 -0.63 -7.74
C GLU A 62 -9.76 -1.86 -7.21
N ILE A 63 -8.42 -1.77 -7.13
CA ILE A 63 -7.53 -2.83 -6.65
C ILE A 63 -7.86 -3.21 -5.20
N ARG A 64 -8.08 -2.21 -4.34
CA ARG A 64 -8.48 -2.44 -2.94
C ARG A 64 -9.78 -3.24 -2.88
N ASP A 65 -10.80 -2.79 -3.59
CA ASP A 65 -12.13 -3.38 -3.51
C ASP A 65 -12.13 -4.81 -4.07
N GLU A 66 -11.33 -5.07 -5.11
CA GLU A 66 -11.07 -6.42 -5.58
C GLU A 66 -10.39 -7.27 -4.51
N ALA A 67 -9.29 -6.77 -3.92
CA ALA A 67 -8.53 -7.52 -2.91
C ALA A 67 -9.41 -7.90 -1.70
N ILE A 68 -10.24 -6.97 -1.22
CA ILE A 68 -11.16 -7.23 -0.11
C ILE A 68 -12.12 -8.38 -0.45
N LYS A 69 -12.73 -8.36 -1.63
CA LYS A 69 -13.68 -9.40 -2.06
C LYS A 69 -12.98 -10.73 -2.32
N LYS A 70 -11.85 -10.70 -3.02
CA LYS A 70 -11.10 -11.87 -3.48
C LYS A 70 -10.51 -12.68 -2.34
N TYR A 71 -10.07 -12.02 -1.27
CA TYR A 71 -9.39 -12.67 -0.14
C TYR A 71 -10.20 -12.63 1.17
N ASP A 72 -11.49 -12.24 1.12
CA ASP A 72 -12.38 -12.10 2.30
C ASP A 72 -11.73 -11.31 3.46
N LEU A 73 -11.21 -10.12 3.12
CA LEU A 73 -10.53 -9.24 4.07
C LEU A 73 -11.56 -8.43 4.86
N LEU A 74 -11.18 -8.00 6.06
CA LEU A 74 -12.04 -7.12 6.87
C LEU A 74 -11.94 -5.68 6.39
N GLU A 75 -10.72 -5.21 6.13
CA GLU A 75 -10.45 -3.86 5.64
C GLU A 75 -9.02 -3.76 5.11
N VAL A 76 -8.80 -2.83 4.18
CA VAL A 76 -7.50 -2.42 3.66
C VAL A 76 -7.42 -0.89 3.65
N VAL A 77 -6.37 -0.37 4.28
CA VAL A 77 -6.07 1.06 4.36
C VAL A 77 -4.79 1.32 3.57
N ILE A 78 -4.81 2.34 2.71
CA ILE A 78 -3.70 2.65 1.82
C ILE A 78 -3.40 4.15 1.92
N PHE A 79 -2.13 4.48 2.12
CA PHE A 79 -1.54 5.79 1.84
C PHE A 79 -0.71 5.66 0.56
N HIS A 80 -0.80 6.65 -0.31
CA HIS A 80 0.02 6.72 -1.51
C HIS A 80 0.32 8.18 -1.87
N GLU A 81 1.58 8.48 -2.12
CA GLU A 81 2.07 9.81 -2.47
C GLU A 81 2.25 9.95 -3.99
N THR A 82 1.91 11.12 -4.52
CA THR A 82 1.92 11.40 -5.96
C THR A 82 2.80 12.60 -6.28
N GLY A 83 3.26 12.71 -7.53
CA GLY A 83 4.21 13.72 -7.97
C GLY A 83 5.66 13.24 -7.87
N PHE A 84 6.59 14.20 -7.82
CA PHE A 84 8.01 13.91 -7.71
C PHE A 84 8.42 13.70 -6.25
N LEU A 85 9.07 12.56 -6.00
CA LEU A 85 9.54 12.13 -4.68
C LEU A 85 11.06 11.97 -4.68
N GLU A 86 11.70 12.54 -3.67
CA GLU A 86 13.12 12.45 -3.43
C GLU A 86 13.52 11.08 -2.85
N ILE A 87 14.81 10.75 -2.94
CA ILE A 87 15.37 9.52 -2.36
C ILE A 87 15.10 9.47 -0.86
N GLY A 88 14.61 8.33 -0.38
CA GLY A 88 14.25 8.12 1.02
C GLY A 88 12.83 8.56 1.38
N GLU A 89 12.13 9.28 0.49
CA GLU A 89 10.73 9.64 0.74
C GLU A 89 9.80 8.43 0.65
N ARG A 90 8.72 8.48 1.43
CA ARG A 90 7.71 7.41 1.49
C ARG A 90 6.77 7.54 0.31
N VAL A 91 6.70 6.50 -0.50
CA VAL A 91 5.82 6.43 -1.66
C VAL A 91 4.46 5.86 -1.29
N ALA A 92 4.43 4.82 -0.45
CA ALA A 92 3.20 4.11 -0.12
C ALA A 92 3.25 3.42 1.24
N SER A 93 2.09 3.32 1.89
CA SER A 93 1.88 2.43 3.04
C SER A 93 0.56 1.70 2.89
N ILE A 94 0.55 0.39 3.13
CA ILE A 94 -0.65 -0.44 3.02
C ILE A 94 -0.79 -1.25 4.29
N ALA A 95 -1.97 -1.24 4.91
CA ALA A 95 -2.33 -2.10 6.04
C ALA A 95 -3.54 -2.96 5.69
N VAL A 96 -3.37 -4.29 5.82
CA VAL A 96 -4.40 -5.29 5.53
C VAL A 96 -4.88 -5.93 6.83
N PHE A 97 -6.14 -5.73 7.18
CA PHE A 97 -6.81 -6.36 8.32
C PHE A 97 -7.47 -7.65 7.86
N ALA A 98 -7.04 -8.79 8.41
CA ALA A 98 -7.57 -10.10 8.01
C ALA A 98 -7.81 -11.01 9.22
N ARG A 99 -8.74 -11.96 9.05
CA ARG A 99 -9.00 -13.01 10.04
C ARG A 99 -7.82 -13.97 10.18
N HIS A 100 -7.11 -14.22 9.09
CA HIS A 100 -6.01 -15.17 9.04
C HIS A 100 -4.83 -14.61 8.22
N ARG A 101 -3.61 -14.97 8.64
CA ARG A 101 -2.37 -14.41 8.07
C ARG A 101 -2.14 -14.77 6.61
N LYS A 102 -2.58 -15.94 6.16
CA LYS A 102 -2.31 -16.43 4.81
C LYS A 102 -2.96 -15.50 3.79
N GLU A 103 -4.23 -15.19 3.99
CA GLU A 103 -5.04 -14.31 3.15
C GLU A 103 -4.51 -12.88 3.18
N ALA A 104 -4.04 -12.40 4.35
CA ALA A 104 -3.42 -11.09 4.48
C ALA A 104 -2.15 -10.93 3.62
N PHE A 105 -1.24 -11.91 3.67
CA PHE A 105 -0.02 -11.88 2.87
C PHE A 105 -0.30 -11.97 1.37
N LEU A 106 -1.22 -12.86 0.97
CA LEU A 106 -1.62 -13.01 -0.43
C LEU A 106 -2.27 -11.73 -0.97
N ALA A 107 -3.16 -11.12 -0.19
CA ALA A 107 -3.79 -9.86 -0.54
C ALA A 107 -2.78 -8.72 -0.64
N LEU A 108 -1.86 -8.61 0.32
CA LEU A 108 -0.86 -7.54 0.31
C LEU A 108 0.04 -7.64 -0.92
N ALA A 109 0.52 -8.84 -1.25
CA ALA A 109 1.31 -9.08 -2.46
C ALA A 109 0.53 -8.69 -3.72
N PHE A 110 -0.72 -9.15 -3.83
CA PHE A 110 -1.61 -8.79 -4.93
C PHE A 110 -1.79 -7.27 -5.07
N ILE A 111 -2.07 -6.55 -3.97
CA ILE A 111 -2.25 -5.10 -4.02
C ILE A 111 -0.97 -4.39 -4.51
N ILE A 112 0.20 -4.81 -4.04
CA ILE A 112 1.48 -4.23 -4.46
C ILE A 112 1.74 -4.48 -5.95
N ASP A 113 1.53 -5.71 -6.41
CA ASP A 113 1.78 -6.10 -7.79
C ASP A 113 0.83 -5.39 -8.76
N GLU A 114 -0.45 -5.25 -8.41
CA GLU A 114 -1.41 -4.52 -9.23
C GLU A 114 -1.15 -3.01 -9.21
N MET A 115 -0.81 -2.42 -8.06
CA MET A 115 -0.50 -1.00 -7.94
C MET A 115 0.71 -0.62 -8.82
N LYS A 116 1.77 -1.44 -8.80
CA LYS A 116 3.00 -1.20 -9.56
C LYS A 116 2.81 -1.15 -11.07
N LYS A 117 1.69 -1.64 -11.61
CA LYS A 117 1.37 -1.52 -13.05
C LYS A 117 1.04 -0.08 -13.47
N TYR A 118 0.81 0.80 -12.50
CA TYR A 118 0.47 2.21 -12.69
C TYR A 118 1.52 3.16 -12.08
N HIS A 119 2.71 2.64 -11.77
CA HIS A 119 3.92 3.41 -11.47
C HIS A 119 4.77 3.52 -12.73
#